data_AF-A0A954K6Z8-F1
#
_entry.id   AF-A0A954K6Z8-F1
#
_cell.length_a   1.000
_cell.length_b   1.000
_cell.length_c   1.000
_cell.angle_alpha   90.00
_cell.angle_beta   90.00
_cell.angle_gamma   90.00
#
_symmetry.space_group_name_H-M   'P 1'
#
loop_
_entity.id
_entity.type
_entity.pdbx_description
1 polymer ?
#
loop_
_entity_poly.entity_id
_entity_poly.type
_entity_poly.pdbx_seq_one_letter_code
_entity_poly.pdbx_strand_id
1 'polypeptide(L)'
;MHTSSSRRLFLKSAIAAPAAGTVFSRFLSAVEAKGIEKSDSGLSPVRDETTGLPLLKLPEGFRYQSYGWVGDVMSDGVITPEGHDGMGVISQTGDVVTICRNHEIKGSKSFGPTDLTFDPKAGGGCANLQFNVKSGKWLRSWTSLAGTVQNCAGGPTPWGTWLSCEETVIGPKESFRDVQYEHEKHHGWVFEVPAEGKASVEPLMALGRFVHEALAIDPADGTIYETEDRDTAGFYRFLPNEPEVLSKGGRLQMIKIKGKDDLRTGAR
;
A
#
# COMPACT_ATOMS: atom_id res chain seq x y z
N MET A 1 -11.85 -36.20 1.57
CA MET A 1 -11.46 -35.35 2.73
C MET A 1 -10.94 -34.04 2.17
N HIS A 2 -11.78 -33.01 2.12
CA HIS A 2 -11.41 -31.67 1.65
C HIS A 2 -11.00 -30.83 2.85
N THR A 3 -9.71 -30.53 2.98
CA THR A 3 -9.22 -29.53 3.93
C THR A 3 -9.47 -28.16 3.31
N SER A 4 -10.46 -27.40 3.82
CA SER A 4 -10.60 -26.00 3.45
C SER A 4 -9.46 -25.22 4.12
N SER A 5 -8.59 -24.61 3.32
CA SER A 5 -7.63 -23.64 3.84
C SER A 5 -8.40 -22.37 4.20
N SER A 6 -8.71 -22.20 5.49
CA SER A 6 -9.30 -20.94 5.96
C SER A 6 -8.34 -19.76 5.76
N ARG A 7 -8.85 -18.52 5.67
CA ARG A 7 -8.04 -17.28 5.65
C ARG A 7 -7.01 -17.22 6.79
N ARG A 8 -7.31 -17.87 7.93
CA ARG A 8 -6.39 -18.01 9.07
C ARG A 8 -5.20 -18.93 8.79
N LEU A 9 -5.33 -19.90 7.87
CA LEU A 9 -4.22 -20.75 7.44
C LEU A 9 -3.26 -19.99 6.50
N PHE A 10 -3.81 -19.15 5.61
CA PHE A 10 -3.02 -18.31 4.69
C PHE A 10 -2.17 -17.26 5.43
N LEU A 11 -2.76 -16.62 6.45
CA LEU A 11 -2.01 -15.70 7.32
C LEU A 11 -0.93 -16.40 8.15
N LYS A 12 -1.07 -17.70 8.43
CA LYS A 12 -0.04 -18.50 9.11
C LYS A 12 1.14 -18.85 8.19
N SER A 13 0.94 -18.98 6.88
CA SER A 13 2.02 -19.22 5.92
C SER A 13 2.83 -17.96 5.57
N ALA A 14 2.26 -16.76 5.72
CA ALA A 14 2.97 -15.49 5.53
C ALA A 14 4.04 -15.20 6.62
N ILE A 15 4.09 -16.00 7.68
CA ILE A 15 5.02 -15.87 8.80
C ILE A 15 6.40 -16.51 8.49
N ALA A 16 6.55 -17.17 7.33
CA ALA A 16 7.79 -17.83 6.92
C ALA A 16 8.81 -16.91 6.21
N ALA A 17 8.62 -15.58 6.19
CA ALA A 17 9.65 -14.63 5.81
C ALA A 17 10.50 -14.26 7.06
N PRO A 18 11.84 -14.43 7.07
CA PRO A 18 12.65 -14.35 8.31
C PRO A 18 12.67 -12.98 9.00
N ALA A 19 12.09 -11.93 8.42
CA ALA A 19 12.09 -10.58 8.97
C ALA A 19 10.81 -10.18 9.73
N ALA A 20 9.69 -10.92 9.60
CA ALA A 20 8.40 -10.51 10.19
C ALA A 20 7.91 -11.39 11.37
N GLY A 21 8.62 -12.48 11.68
CA GLY A 21 8.11 -13.56 12.53
C GLY A 21 8.10 -13.34 14.05
N THR A 22 8.74 -12.30 14.57
CA THR A 22 8.93 -12.12 16.04
C THR A 22 7.91 -11.21 16.72
N VAL A 23 7.09 -10.46 15.97
CA VAL A 23 6.12 -9.52 16.58
C VAL A 23 4.72 -10.16 16.76
N PHE A 24 4.38 -11.20 15.99
CA PHE A 24 2.98 -11.67 15.90
C PHE A 24 2.62 -12.94 16.69
N SER A 25 3.56 -13.64 17.34
CA SER A 25 3.27 -14.93 17.98
C SER A 25 2.55 -14.86 19.33
N ARG A 26 2.30 -13.67 19.89
CA ARG A 26 1.73 -13.49 21.23
C ARG A 26 0.20 -13.39 21.32
N PHE A 27 -0.56 -13.49 20.22
CA PHE A 27 -1.98 -13.13 20.19
C PHE A 27 -2.99 -14.24 19.84
N LEU A 28 -2.69 -15.53 20.04
CA LEU A 28 -3.65 -16.59 19.67
C LEU A 28 -3.94 -17.57 20.82
N SER A 29 -4.81 -17.14 21.73
CA SER A 29 -5.63 -18.04 22.55
C SER A 29 -7.03 -18.11 21.95
N ALA A 30 -7.51 -19.31 21.62
CA ALA A 30 -8.78 -19.54 20.95
C ALA A 30 -9.97 -19.36 21.90
N VAL A 31 -10.99 -18.60 21.47
CA VAL A 31 -12.30 -18.52 22.15
C VAL A 31 -13.37 -19.03 21.19
N GLU A 32 -14.15 -20.02 21.63
CA GLU A 32 -15.32 -20.55 20.93
C GLU A 32 -16.42 -19.49 20.85
N ALA A 33 -17.02 -19.36 19.66
CA ALA A 33 -18.05 -18.36 19.38
C ALA A 33 -19.40 -18.75 19.99
N LYS A 34 -19.87 -18.00 20.99
CA LYS A 34 -21.29 -17.89 21.37
C LYS A 34 -21.87 -16.59 20.80
N GLY A 35 -23.17 -16.62 20.52
CA GLY A 35 -23.91 -15.61 19.74
C GLY A 35 -23.63 -14.15 20.11
N ILE A 36 -23.58 -13.30 19.09
CA ILE A 36 -23.24 -11.87 19.20
C ILE A 36 -24.44 -11.13 19.80
N GLU A 37 -24.49 -11.06 21.12
CA GLU A 37 -25.03 -9.86 21.77
C GLU A 37 -24.16 -8.67 21.34
N LYS A 38 -24.76 -7.48 21.25
CA LYS A 38 -24.02 -6.24 20.96
C LYS A 38 -23.06 -5.98 22.13
N SER A 39 -21.88 -6.61 22.06
CA SER A 39 -20.84 -6.46 23.05
C SER A 39 -20.42 -5.00 23.01
N ASP A 40 -20.37 -4.37 24.18
CA ASP A 40 -19.54 -3.18 24.34
C ASP A 40 -18.20 -3.49 23.67
N SER A 41 -17.79 -2.67 22.70
CA SER A 41 -16.67 -3.00 21.81
C SER A 41 -15.35 -3.25 22.55
N GLY A 42 -15.32 -2.98 23.86
CA GLY A 42 -14.13 -3.04 24.71
C GLY A 42 -13.16 -1.90 24.40
N LEU A 43 -13.57 -0.93 23.58
CA LEU A 43 -12.74 0.17 23.13
C LEU A 43 -13.03 1.43 23.96
N SER A 44 -11.98 2.02 24.49
CA SER A 44 -12.04 3.26 25.26
C SER A 44 -11.12 4.33 24.67
N PRO A 45 -11.44 5.63 24.75
CA PRO A 45 -10.55 6.68 24.29
C PRO A 45 -9.19 6.58 24.99
N VAL A 46 -8.12 6.43 24.21
CA VAL A 46 -6.74 6.43 24.71
C VAL A 46 -6.08 7.74 24.29
N ARG A 47 -5.34 8.35 25.21
CA ARG A 47 -4.56 9.56 24.89
C ARG A 47 -3.34 9.16 24.08
N ASP A 48 -3.16 9.84 22.95
CA ASP A 48 -1.94 9.80 22.15
C ASP A 48 -0.74 10.21 23.02
N GLU A 49 0.31 9.38 23.06
CA GLU A 49 1.52 9.67 23.84
C GLU A 49 2.33 10.85 23.27
N THR A 50 2.09 11.24 22.00
CA THR A 50 2.75 12.39 21.38
C THR A 50 1.99 13.70 21.68
N THR A 51 0.69 13.74 21.41
CA THR A 51 -0.10 14.99 21.47
C THR A 51 -0.90 15.16 22.77
N GLY A 52 -1.12 14.08 23.53
CA GLY A 52 -2.00 14.06 24.70
C GLY A 52 -3.51 14.03 24.37
N LEU A 53 -3.87 14.05 23.08
CA LEU A 53 -5.26 14.08 22.61
C LEU A 53 -5.85 12.66 22.49
N PRO A 54 -7.15 12.46 22.74
CA PRO A 54 -7.81 11.16 22.61
C PRO A 54 -8.29 10.90 21.18
N LEU A 55 -7.36 10.70 20.24
CA LEU A 55 -7.63 10.54 18.81
C LEU A 55 -8.24 9.16 18.46
N LEU A 56 -7.85 8.10 19.18
CA LEU A 56 -8.29 6.73 18.92
C LEU A 56 -8.97 6.11 20.16
N LYS A 57 -9.95 5.22 19.91
CA LYS A 57 -10.45 4.29 20.92
C LYS A 57 -9.77 2.94 20.74
N LEU A 58 -9.13 2.42 21.80
CA LEU A 58 -8.38 1.17 21.77
C LEU A 58 -8.80 0.23 22.90
N PRO A 59 -8.53 -1.08 22.79
CA PRO A 59 -8.71 -2.02 23.90
C PRO A 59 -7.83 -1.65 25.10
N GLU A 60 -8.20 -2.15 26.28
CA GLU A 60 -7.40 -1.98 27.49
C GLU A 60 -5.95 -2.47 27.29
N GLY A 61 -4.98 -1.70 27.79
CA GLY A 61 -3.55 -1.99 27.69
C GLY A 61 -2.88 -1.58 26.36
N PHE A 62 -3.65 -1.15 25.36
CA PHE A 62 -3.09 -0.59 24.12
C PHE A 62 -2.73 0.88 24.29
N ARG A 63 -1.66 1.29 23.61
CA ARG A 63 -1.16 2.66 23.54
C ARG A 63 -0.80 3.00 22.11
N TYR A 64 -0.75 4.28 21.77
CA TYR A 64 -0.35 4.74 20.44
C TYR A 64 0.32 6.11 20.50
N GLN A 65 1.02 6.39 19.40
CA GLN A 65 1.63 7.67 19.09
C GLN A 65 1.17 8.09 17.70
N SER A 66 0.94 9.38 17.48
CA SER A 66 0.69 9.94 16.15
C SER A 66 1.86 10.81 15.67
N TYR A 67 2.16 10.74 14.37
CA TYR A 67 3.22 11.50 13.70
C TYR A 67 2.90 11.69 12.21
N GLY A 68 3.57 12.65 11.57
CA GLY A 68 3.51 12.85 10.12
C GLY A 68 2.10 13.24 9.66
N TRP A 69 1.54 14.26 10.31
CA TRP A 69 0.22 14.80 10.05
C TRP A 69 0.23 15.60 8.74
N VAL A 70 -0.93 15.71 8.10
CA VAL A 70 -1.11 16.60 6.95
C VAL A 70 -0.72 18.02 7.35
N GLY A 71 0.16 18.66 6.58
CA GLY A 71 0.68 19.98 6.90
C GLY A 71 2.00 19.98 7.67
N ASP A 72 2.44 18.85 8.25
CA ASP A 72 3.75 18.75 8.89
C ASP A 72 4.87 18.87 7.85
N VAL A 73 5.94 19.58 8.20
CA VAL A 73 7.14 19.66 7.36
C VAL A 73 7.94 18.35 7.51
N MET A 74 8.12 17.63 6.41
CA MET A 74 8.98 16.46 6.33
C MET A 74 10.46 16.85 6.39
N SER A 75 11.36 15.88 6.59
CA SER A 75 12.80 16.14 6.77
C SER A 75 13.51 16.64 5.50
N ASP A 76 12.89 16.50 4.34
CA ASP A 76 13.33 17.09 3.06
C ASP A 76 12.77 18.51 2.83
N GLY A 77 12.01 19.06 3.78
CA GLY A 77 11.40 20.39 3.71
C GLY A 77 10.06 20.43 2.97
N VAL A 78 9.58 19.29 2.44
CA VAL A 78 8.29 19.19 1.76
C VAL A 78 7.16 19.08 2.79
N ILE A 79 6.02 19.69 2.51
CA ILE A 79 4.83 19.56 3.36
C ILE A 79 4.22 18.19 3.16
N THR A 80 3.93 17.50 4.27
CA THR A 80 3.24 16.21 4.27
C THR A 80 1.88 16.36 3.57
N PRO A 81 1.65 15.67 2.44
CA PRO A 81 0.41 15.78 1.71
C PRO A 81 -0.74 15.04 2.40
N GLU A 82 -1.97 15.33 1.97
CA GLU A 82 -3.17 14.62 2.43
C GLU A 82 -3.30 13.21 1.82
N GLY A 83 -4.46 12.56 2.01
CA GLY A 83 -4.76 11.28 1.36
C GLY A 83 -3.88 10.12 1.81
N HIS A 84 -3.48 10.06 3.09
CA HIS A 84 -2.72 8.92 3.60
C HIS A 84 -3.47 7.61 3.37
N ASP A 85 -2.86 6.68 2.64
CA ASP A 85 -3.49 5.40 2.29
C ASP A 85 -2.49 4.24 2.50
N GLY A 86 -2.47 3.26 1.60
CA GLY A 86 -1.70 2.04 1.72
C GLY A 86 -0.25 2.28 2.11
N MET A 87 0.21 1.48 3.07
CA MET A 87 1.56 1.59 3.59
C MET A 87 2.08 0.24 4.09
N GLY A 88 3.39 0.08 4.09
CA GLY A 88 4.04 -1.13 4.54
C GLY A 88 5.50 -0.91 4.92
N VAL A 89 6.01 -1.77 5.82
CA VAL A 89 7.44 -1.82 6.14
C VAL A 89 8.18 -2.41 4.95
N ILE A 90 9.16 -1.67 4.43
CA ILE A 90 9.98 -2.08 3.28
C ILE A 90 11.46 -2.26 3.62
N SER A 91 11.89 -1.84 4.81
CA SER A 91 13.23 -2.14 5.30
C SER A 91 13.27 -2.10 6.82
N GLN A 92 14.19 -2.86 7.41
CA GLN A 92 14.50 -2.81 8.82
C GLN A 92 16.01 -2.96 9.04
N THR A 93 16.60 -2.02 9.78
CA THR A 93 17.99 -2.08 10.25
C THR A 93 18.02 -1.99 11.76
N GLY A 94 18.27 -3.12 12.43
CA GLY A 94 18.16 -3.20 13.89
C GLY A 94 16.74 -2.89 14.35
N ASP A 95 16.59 -1.91 15.23
CA ASP A 95 15.29 -1.45 15.75
C ASP A 95 14.64 -0.34 14.89
N VAL A 96 15.25 0.04 13.75
CA VAL A 96 14.72 1.09 12.87
C VAL A 96 14.02 0.47 11.67
N VAL A 97 12.77 0.84 11.44
CA VAL A 97 11.98 0.45 10.26
C VAL A 97 11.82 1.62 9.31
N THR A 98 11.84 1.35 8.01
CA THR A 98 11.36 2.26 6.97
C THR A 98 10.00 1.78 6.48
N ILE A 99 9.01 2.66 6.52
CA ILE A 99 7.68 2.46 5.96
C ILE A 99 7.56 3.35 4.73
N CYS A 100 7.03 2.82 3.63
CA CYS A 100 6.53 3.65 2.52
C CYS A 100 5.03 3.81 2.70
N ARG A 101 4.52 5.03 2.53
CA ARG A 101 3.11 5.39 2.64
C ARG A 101 2.66 6.14 1.40
N ASN A 102 1.54 5.71 0.84
CA ASN A 102 0.91 6.36 -0.29
C ASN A 102 0.13 7.62 0.09
N HIS A 103 -0.05 8.47 -0.90
CA HIS A 103 -0.89 9.66 -0.88
C HIS A 103 -1.90 9.60 -2.02
N GLU A 104 -3.13 9.18 -1.70
CA GLU A 104 -4.25 8.92 -2.60
C GLU A 104 -4.92 10.22 -3.08
N ILE A 105 -4.18 11.02 -3.85
CA ILE A 105 -4.61 12.35 -4.27
C ILE A 105 -4.96 12.36 -5.76
N LYS A 106 -6.13 12.91 -6.08
CA LYS A 106 -6.62 13.13 -7.46
C LYS A 106 -6.14 14.47 -8.05
N GLY A 107 -5.81 15.43 -7.18
CA GLY A 107 -5.56 16.83 -7.53
C GLY A 107 -4.38 17.11 -8.48
N SER A 108 -4.22 18.39 -8.84
CA SER A 108 -3.52 18.81 -10.07
C SER A 108 -2.13 19.43 -9.90
N LYS A 109 -1.39 19.11 -8.83
CA LYS A 109 -0.01 19.59 -8.64
C LYS A 109 0.84 18.64 -7.79
N SER A 110 2.00 18.25 -8.30
CA SER A 110 2.97 17.45 -7.56
C SER A 110 3.45 18.18 -6.31
N PHE A 111 3.50 17.45 -5.18
CA PHE A 111 4.00 17.97 -3.90
C PHE A 111 5.52 17.83 -3.78
N GLY A 112 6.12 16.92 -4.56
CA GLY A 112 7.51 16.53 -4.45
C GLY A 112 8.47 17.30 -5.36
N PRO A 113 9.78 17.05 -5.23
CA PRO A 113 10.78 17.62 -6.12
C PRO A 113 10.66 17.05 -7.55
N THR A 114 11.12 17.81 -8.54
CA THR A 114 10.94 17.50 -9.98
C THR A 114 11.59 16.18 -10.39
N ASP A 115 12.69 15.78 -9.76
CA ASP A 115 13.40 14.53 -10.07
C ASP A 115 12.72 13.26 -9.52
N LEU A 116 11.72 13.41 -8.65
CA LEU A 116 10.83 12.34 -8.18
C LEU A 116 9.42 12.43 -8.79
N THR A 117 9.20 13.39 -9.69
CA THR A 117 7.88 13.70 -10.24
C THR A 117 7.65 13.00 -11.58
N PHE A 118 6.68 12.08 -11.63
CA PHE A 118 6.26 11.46 -12.89
C PHE A 118 5.48 12.46 -13.77
N ASP A 119 4.40 13.03 -13.25
CA ASP A 119 3.59 14.06 -13.92
C ASP A 119 3.49 15.31 -13.00
N PRO A 120 3.97 16.50 -13.42
CA PRO A 120 3.92 17.71 -12.61
C PRO A 120 2.50 18.18 -12.27
N LYS A 121 1.49 17.73 -13.03
CA LYS A 121 0.08 18.03 -12.89
C LYS A 121 -0.70 16.96 -12.12
N ALA A 122 -0.01 16.08 -11.41
CA ALA A 122 -0.61 15.05 -10.56
C ALA A 122 -0.16 15.20 -9.10
N GLY A 123 -1.09 15.09 -8.16
CA GLY A 123 -0.85 15.40 -6.74
C GLY A 123 -0.53 14.22 -5.82
N GLY A 124 -0.66 12.99 -6.30
CA GLY A 124 -0.34 11.77 -5.55
C GLY A 124 1.15 11.44 -5.53
N GLY A 125 1.48 10.39 -4.79
CA GLY A 125 2.84 9.91 -4.61
C GLY A 125 3.01 9.09 -3.35
N CYS A 126 4.26 9.02 -2.88
CA CYS A 126 4.64 8.31 -1.67
C CYS A 126 5.58 9.16 -0.82
N ALA A 127 5.48 8.95 0.50
CA ALA A 127 6.48 9.38 1.46
C ALA A 127 7.06 8.16 2.16
N ASN A 128 8.37 8.18 2.40
CA ASN A 128 9.03 7.23 3.29
C ASN A 128 9.12 7.81 4.70
N LEU A 129 9.00 6.95 5.69
CA LEU A 129 8.96 7.30 7.11
C LEU A 129 9.89 6.35 7.87
N GLN A 130 10.66 6.88 8.82
CA GLN A 130 11.53 6.09 9.68
C GLN A 130 11.18 6.23 11.15
N PHE A 131 11.11 5.07 11.81
CA PHE A 131 10.76 4.95 13.23
C PHE A 131 11.68 3.96 13.92
N ASN A 132 12.05 4.26 15.16
CA ASN A 132 12.64 3.25 16.04
C ASN A 132 11.52 2.53 16.82
N VAL A 133 11.29 1.26 16.50
CA VAL A 133 10.17 0.48 17.07
C VAL A 133 10.37 0.09 18.53
N LYS A 134 11.63 0.05 19.00
CA LYS A 134 11.95 -0.26 20.40
C LYS A 134 11.71 0.94 21.30
N SER A 135 12.12 2.13 20.89
CA SER A 135 11.97 3.34 21.68
C SER A 135 10.65 4.10 21.41
N GLY A 136 9.91 3.76 20.35
CA GLY A 136 8.75 4.53 19.91
C GLY A 136 9.11 5.95 19.48
N LYS A 137 10.26 6.11 18.79
CA LYS A 137 10.72 7.43 18.34
C LYS A 137 10.50 7.59 16.84
N TRP A 138 9.79 8.65 16.45
CA TRP A 138 9.83 9.18 15.08
C TRP A 138 11.23 9.70 14.77
N LEU A 139 11.78 9.32 13.60
CA LEU A 139 13.13 9.71 13.21
C LEU A 139 13.10 10.75 12.08
N ARG A 140 12.43 10.44 10.98
CA ARG A 140 12.33 11.32 9.80
C ARG A 140 11.25 10.84 8.83
N SER A 141 10.86 11.74 7.93
CA SER A 141 10.10 11.41 6.72
C SER A 141 10.63 12.19 5.54
N TRP A 142 10.39 11.71 4.32
CA TRP A 142 10.78 12.39 3.09
C TRP A 142 9.95 11.89 1.91
N THR A 143 9.88 12.69 0.86
CA THR A 143 9.23 12.34 -0.40
C THR A 143 10.00 11.23 -1.10
N SER A 144 9.32 10.15 -1.51
CA SER A 144 9.94 9.01 -2.19
C SER A 144 9.42 8.81 -3.62
N LEU A 145 8.20 9.27 -3.92
CA LEU A 145 7.60 9.32 -5.25
C LEU A 145 6.62 10.50 -5.29
N ALA A 146 6.51 11.18 -6.43
CA ALA A 146 5.54 12.25 -6.62
C ALA A 146 5.02 12.29 -8.06
N GLY A 147 3.97 13.06 -8.30
CA GLY A 147 3.43 13.22 -9.64
C GLY A 147 2.71 11.99 -10.17
N THR A 148 2.20 11.15 -9.28
CA THR A 148 1.30 10.03 -9.61
C THR A 148 -0.12 10.39 -9.17
N VAL A 149 -1.12 9.59 -9.52
CA VAL A 149 -2.53 9.90 -9.25
C VAL A 149 -3.16 8.78 -8.46
N GLN A 150 -3.86 9.16 -7.38
CA GLN A 150 -4.71 8.25 -6.62
C GLN A 150 -3.95 6.98 -6.19
N ASN A 151 -2.77 7.17 -5.58
CA ASN A 151 -1.99 6.08 -5.03
C ASN A 151 -2.78 5.45 -3.88
N CYS A 152 -3.51 4.36 -4.13
CA CYS A 152 -4.36 3.73 -3.11
C CYS A 152 -3.52 2.79 -2.26
N ALA A 153 -3.56 1.49 -2.55
CA ALA A 153 -2.74 0.50 -1.89
C ALA A 153 -1.51 0.13 -2.73
N GLY A 154 -1.17 -1.14 -2.74
CA GLY A 154 0.10 -1.63 -3.24
C GLY A 154 0.56 -2.83 -2.45
N GLY A 155 1.88 -3.01 -2.37
CA GLY A 155 2.44 -4.03 -1.51
C GLY A 155 3.97 -3.96 -1.40
N PRO A 156 4.54 -4.45 -0.29
CA PRO A 156 5.97 -4.53 -0.12
C PRO A 156 6.55 -5.68 -0.95
N THR A 157 7.73 -5.48 -1.52
CA THR A 157 8.48 -6.53 -2.20
C THR A 157 9.37 -7.29 -1.22
N PRO A 158 9.66 -8.59 -1.49
CA PRO A 158 10.63 -9.34 -0.71
C PRO A 158 12.05 -8.75 -0.72
N TRP A 159 12.39 -7.94 -1.73
CA TRP A 159 13.70 -7.30 -1.89
C TRP A 159 13.77 -5.87 -1.34
N GLY A 160 12.74 -5.41 -0.62
CA GLY A 160 12.82 -4.20 0.20
C GLY A 160 12.43 -2.90 -0.51
N THR A 161 11.46 -2.98 -1.42
CA THR A 161 10.82 -1.84 -2.10
C THR A 161 9.31 -1.87 -1.84
N TRP A 162 8.61 -0.78 -2.15
CA TRP A 162 7.15 -0.69 -2.17
C TRP A 162 6.68 -0.58 -3.62
N LEU A 163 5.67 -1.36 -4.00
CA LEU A 163 4.98 -1.16 -5.25
C LEU A 163 3.73 -0.33 -4.98
N SER A 164 3.73 0.93 -5.40
CA SER A 164 2.58 1.83 -5.29
C SER A 164 1.66 1.68 -6.50
N CYS A 165 0.36 1.59 -6.25
CA CYS A 165 -0.67 1.40 -7.27
C CYS A 165 -1.49 2.67 -7.50
N GLU A 166 -1.63 3.12 -8.74
CA GLU A 166 -2.59 4.16 -9.12
C GLU A 166 -3.99 3.54 -9.33
N GLU A 167 -4.96 3.94 -8.51
CA GLU A 167 -6.36 3.48 -8.53
C GLU A 167 -7.19 4.30 -9.53
N THR A 168 -6.65 4.46 -10.74
CA THR A 168 -7.29 5.24 -11.82
C THR A 168 -6.82 4.72 -13.17
N VAL A 169 -7.43 5.18 -14.26
CA VAL A 169 -6.86 5.02 -15.61
C VAL A 169 -6.83 6.36 -16.35
N ILE A 170 -6.93 7.47 -15.61
CA ILE A 170 -7.14 8.77 -16.22
C ILE A 170 -5.98 9.15 -17.16
N GLY A 171 -6.33 9.65 -18.34
CA GLY A 171 -5.40 10.12 -19.35
C GLY A 171 -5.24 11.65 -19.37
N PRO A 172 -4.36 12.15 -20.26
CA PRO A 172 -4.20 13.58 -20.46
C PRO A 172 -5.52 14.25 -20.89
N LYS A 173 -5.88 15.34 -20.20
CA LYS A 173 -7.08 16.15 -20.48
C LYS A 173 -8.40 15.38 -20.42
N GLU A 174 -8.42 14.27 -19.69
CA GLU A 174 -9.66 13.53 -19.42
C GLU A 174 -10.40 14.12 -18.21
N SER A 175 -11.67 13.75 -18.08
CA SER A 175 -12.51 14.13 -16.96
C SER A 175 -13.07 12.92 -16.22
N PHE A 176 -13.25 13.07 -14.92
CA PHE A 176 -13.90 12.06 -14.09
C PHE A 176 -14.86 12.76 -13.12
N ARG A 177 -16.14 12.34 -13.13
CA ARG A 177 -17.23 12.91 -12.32
C ARG A 177 -17.25 14.45 -12.35
N ASP A 178 -17.25 15.01 -13.55
CA ASP A 178 -17.28 16.46 -13.83
C ASP A 178 -16.06 17.27 -13.38
N VAL A 179 -15.00 16.62 -12.91
CA VAL A 179 -13.68 17.24 -12.69
C VAL A 179 -12.83 17.05 -13.94
N GLN A 180 -12.36 18.16 -14.51
CA GLN A 180 -11.39 18.17 -15.62
C GLN A 180 -9.98 18.11 -15.03
N TYR A 181 -9.17 17.18 -15.52
CA TYR A 181 -7.80 17.04 -15.07
C TYR A 181 -6.84 17.56 -16.14
N GLU A 182 -5.78 18.23 -15.70
CA GLU A 182 -4.74 18.78 -16.58
C GLU A 182 -3.50 17.89 -16.65
N HIS A 183 -3.64 16.59 -16.36
CA HIS A 183 -2.54 15.64 -16.46
C HIS A 183 -1.87 15.69 -17.84
N GLU A 184 -0.56 15.55 -17.85
CA GLU A 184 0.28 15.51 -19.05
C GLU A 184 0.53 14.07 -19.50
N LYS A 185 0.39 13.09 -18.59
CA LYS A 185 0.65 11.67 -18.80
C LYS A 185 -0.60 10.82 -18.63
N HIS A 186 -0.52 9.58 -19.13
CA HIS A 186 -1.50 8.54 -18.80
C HIS A 186 -1.17 7.95 -17.43
N HIS A 187 -2.20 7.73 -16.63
CA HIS A 187 -2.13 7.10 -15.30
C HIS A 187 -2.81 5.72 -15.29
N GLY A 188 -2.71 5.05 -14.15
CA GLY A 188 -3.15 3.69 -13.89
C GLY A 188 -2.01 2.68 -13.90
N TRP A 189 -0.85 3.11 -13.41
CA TRP A 189 0.36 2.30 -13.39
C TRP A 189 0.78 1.91 -11.98
N VAL A 190 1.72 0.96 -11.93
CA VAL A 190 2.45 0.60 -10.72
C VAL A 190 3.85 1.22 -10.75
N PHE A 191 4.31 1.74 -9.61
CA PHE A 191 5.63 2.34 -9.43
C PHE A 191 6.40 1.65 -8.31
N GLU A 192 7.70 1.44 -8.50
CA GLU A 192 8.56 0.83 -7.48
C GLU A 192 9.34 1.91 -6.71
N VAL A 193 9.17 1.90 -5.39
CA VAL A 193 9.69 2.90 -4.47
C VAL A 193 10.68 2.24 -3.50
N PRO A 194 11.97 2.63 -3.50
CA PRO A 194 12.96 2.03 -2.63
C PRO A 194 12.87 2.55 -1.20
N ALA A 195 13.41 1.79 -0.25
CA ALA A 195 13.50 2.21 1.15
C ALA A 195 14.40 3.42 1.39
N GLU A 196 15.39 3.63 0.51
CA GLU A 196 16.30 4.78 0.53
C GLU A 196 16.61 5.22 -0.90
N GLY A 197 17.05 6.46 -1.07
CA GLY A 197 17.37 7.01 -2.38
C GLY A 197 16.13 7.50 -3.13
N LYS A 198 16.23 7.51 -4.46
CA LYS A 198 15.20 8.06 -5.37
C LYS A 198 14.45 6.93 -6.05
N ALA A 199 13.11 6.99 -6.06
CA ALA A 199 12.33 6.07 -6.88
C ALA A 199 12.60 6.32 -8.38
N SER A 200 12.43 5.26 -9.16
CA SER A 200 12.25 5.43 -10.61
C SER A 200 10.91 6.10 -10.84
N VAL A 201 10.90 7.19 -11.61
CA VAL A 201 9.65 7.81 -12.09
C VAL A 201 9.09 7.09 -13.32
N GLU A 202 9.78 6.07 -13.83
CA GLU A 202 9.28 5.24 -14.92
C GLU A 202 8.29 4.18 -14.40
N PRO A 203 7.05 4.13 -14.92
CA PRO A 203 6.06 3.15 -14.50
C PRO A 203 6.42 1.73 -14.96
N LEU A 204 6.03 0.74 -14.16
CA LEU A 204 6.17 -0.68 -14.48
C LEU A 204 5.03 -1.15 -15.40
N MET A 205 5.03 -0.67 -16.65
CA MET A 205 3.92 -0.88 -17.60
C MET A 205 3.55 -2.35 -17.86
N ALA A 206 4.48 -3.29 -17.67
CA ALA A 206 4.23 -4.72 -17.89
C ALA A 206 3.23 -5.34 -16.88
N LEU A 207 3.02 -4.69 -15.73
CA LEU A 207 1.97 -5.02 -14.75
C LEU A 207 0.56 -4.63 -15.26
N GLY A 208 0.48 -3.89 -16.36
CA GLY A 208 -0.77 -3.50 -17.00
C GLY A 208 -1.31 -2.15 -16.50
N ARG A 209 -2.34 -1.67 -17.22
CA ARG A 209 -3.03 -0.42 -16.93
C ARG A 209 -4.50 -0.67 -16.63
N PHE A 210 -4.84 -0.57 -15.37
CA PHE A 210 -6.20 -0.70 -14.84
C PHE A 210 -6.29 0.03 -13.49
N VAL A 211 -7.46 0.00 -12.87
CA VAL A 211 -7.73 0.68 -11.59
C VAL A 211 -7.11 -0.15 -10.46
N HIS A 212 -5.79 -0.06 -10.30
CA HIS A 212 -5.03 -0.92 -9.37
C HIS A 212 -5.36 -0.60 -7.91
N GLU A 213 -5.61 -1.63 -7.11
CA GLU A 213 -5.85 -1.49 -5.67
C GLU A 213 -4.61 -1.96 -4.90
N ALA A 214 -4.58 -3.23 -4.47
CA ALA A 214 -3.48 -3.84 -3.76
C ALA A 214 -2.77 -4.90 -4.61
N LEU A 215 -1.54 -5.23 -4.21
CA LEU A 215 -0.82 -6.36 -4.75
C LEU A 215 -0.16 -7.19 -3.65
N ALA A 216 0.10 -8.45 -3.96
CA ALA A 216 0.83 -9.37 -3.10
C ALA A 216 1.83 -10.16 -3.92
N ILE A 217 3.04 -10.34 -3.37
CA ILE A 217 4.13 -11.04 -4.05
C ILE A 217 4.36 -12.38 -3.34
N ASP A 218 4.39 -13.48 -4.10
CA ASP A 218 4.84 -14.76 -3.60
C ASP A 218 6.38 -14.73 -3.43
N PRO A 219 6.90 -14.82 -2.20
CA PRO A 219 8.34 -14.76 -1.97
C PRO A 219 9.11 -15.98 -2.51
N ALA A 220 8.42 -17.07 -2.87
CA ALA A 220 9.07 -18.27 -3.38
C ALA A 220 9.54 -18.11 -4.84
N ASP A 221 8.79 -17.37 -5.66
CA ASP A 221 9.05 -17.27 -7.10
C ASP A 221 8.89 -15.86 -7.69
N GLY A 222 8.46 -14.88 -6.90
CA GLY A 222 8.28 -13.50 -7.33
C GLY A 222 6.97 -13.24 -8.09
N THR A 223 6.07 -14.21 -8.15
CA THR A 223 4.73 -14.02 -8.74
C THR A 223 3.99 -12.89 -8.04
N ILE A 224 3.44 -11.96 -8.81
CA ILE A 224 2.68 -10.82 -8.29
C ILE A 224 1.19 -11.05 -8.55
N TYR A 225 0.36 -10.90 -7.54
CA TYR A 225 -1.10 -10.96 -7.65
C TYR A 225 -1.66 -9.55 -7.48
N GLU A 226 -2.53 -9.12 -8.38
CA GLU A 226 -3.01 -7.74 -8.44
C GLU A 226 -4.55 -7.71 -8.47
N THR A 227 -5.12 -6.76 -7.74
CA THR A 227 -6.57 -6.52 -7.70
C THR A 227 -6.91 -5.23 -8.44
N GLU A 228 -8.08 -5.20 -9.07
CA GLU A 228 -8.63 -4.00 -9.71
C GLU A 228 -9.88 -3.54 -8.94
N ASP A 229 -9.95 -2.28 -8.51
CA ASP A 229 -11.13 -1.74 -7.79
C ASP A 229 -12.07 -0.97 -8.72
N ARG A 230 -12.90 -1.72 -9.43
CA ARG A 230 -14.00 -1.15 -10.21
C ARG A 230 -15.16 -2.13 -10.28
N ASP A 231 -16.33 -1.63 -10.68
CA ASP A 231 -17.56 -2.43 -10.80
C ASP A 231 -17.42 -3.73 -11.60
N THR A 232 -16.58 -3.71 -12.65
CA THR A 232 -16.28 -4.89 -13.47
C THR A 232 -14.77 -5.09 -13.55
N ALA A 233 -14.23 -5.92 -12.66
CA ALA A 233 -12.80 -6.00 -12.38
C ALA A 233 -12.20 -7.39 -12.58
N GLY A 234 -10.97 -7.46 -13.08
CA GLY A 234 -10.20 -8.70 -13.08
C GLY A 234 -9.55 -9.02 -11.74
N PHE A 235 -9.11 -10.26 -11.59
CA PHE A 235 -8.07 -10.63 -10.62
C PHE A 235 -6.88 -11.15 -11.41
N TYR A 236 -5.72 -10.52 -11.21
CA TYR A 236 -4.58 -10.68 -12.09
C TYR A 236 -3.43 -11.39 -11.40
N ARG A 237 -2.59 -12.01 -12.23
CA ARG A 237 -1.32 -12.60 -11.83
C ARG A 237 -0.27 -12.21 -12.86
N PHE A 238 0.79 -11.56 -12.41
CA PHE A 238 1.96 -11.22 -13.19
C PHE A 238 3.13 -12.15 -12.85
N LEU A 239 3.73 -12.72 -13.90
CA LEU A 239 4.92 -13.57 -13.81
C LEU A 239 6.11 -12.75 -14.32
N PRO A 240 6.96 -12.18 -13.43
CA PRO A 240 8.10 -11.40 -13.86
C PRO A 240 9.11 -12.27 -14.62
N ASN A 241 9.78 -11.68 -15.60
CA ASN A 241 10.93 -12.32 -16.24
C ASN A 241 12.09 -12.46 -15.23
N GLU A 242 12.26 -11.46 -14.37
CA GLU A 242 13.21 -11.43 -13.25
C GLU A 242 12.55 -10.74 -12.04
N PRO A 243 12.26 -11.46 -10.94
CA PRO A 243 11.54 -10.91 -9.79
C PRO A 243 12.07 -9.58 -9.24
N GLU A 244 13.38 -9.46 -9.05
CA GLU A 244 14.00 -8.25 -8.47
C GLU A 244 14.24 -7.13 -9.50
N VAL A 245 13.88 -7.34 -10.77
CA VAL A 245 14.09 -6.36 -11.85
C VAL A 245 12.82 -6.28 -12.70
N LEU A 246 11.73 -5.79 -12.09
CA LEU A 246 10.40 -5.73 -12.71
C LEU A 246 10.34 -4.92 -14.01
N SER A 247 11.28 -3.99 -14.21
CA SER A 247 11.45 -3.24 -15.46
C SER A 247 11.78 -4.13 -16.67
N LYS A 248 12.28 -5.35 -16.47
CA LYS A 248 12.46 -6.35 -17.54
C LYS A 248 11.15 -6.99 -18.00
N GLY A 249 10.03 -6.58 -17.41
CA GLY A 249 8.70 -7.03 -17.77
C GLY A 249 8.43 -8.48 -17.39
N GLY A 250 7.42 -9.05 -18.01
CA GLY A 250 6.92 -10.37 -17.64
C GLY A 250 5.63 -10.70 -18.39
N ARG A 251 4.87 -11.64 -17.84
CA ARG A 251 3.59 -12.08 -18.41
C ARG A 251 2.45 -11.80 -17.43
N LEU A 252 1.59 -10.86 -17.82
CA LEU A 252 0.33 -10.61 -17.13
C LEU A 252 -0.72 -11.64 -17.54
N GLN A 253 -1.47 -12.14 -16.56
CA GLN A 253 -2.56 -13.09 -16.72
C GLN A 253 -3.76 -12.59 -15.94
N MET A 254 -4.97 -12.84 -16.45
CA MET A 254 -6.21 -12.64 -15.70
C MET A 254 -6.82 -14.00 -15.39
N ILE A 255 -7.37 -14.17 -14.19
CA ILE A 255 -8.00 -15.44 -13.79
C ILE A 255 -9.16 -15.80 -14.73
N LYS A 256 -9.27 -17.09 -15.05
CA LYS A 256 -10.45 -17.69 -15.70
C LYS A 256 -10.89 -18.91 -14.89
N ILE A 257 -12.19 -19.08 -14.71
CA ILE A 257 -12.80 -20.26 -14.09
C ILE A 257 -13.41 -21.10 -15.21
N LYS A 258 -13.14 -22.40 -15.21
CA LYS A 258 -13.70 -23.32 -16.20
C LYS A 258 -15.23 -23.27 -16.14
N GLY A 259 -15.88 -23.01 -17.27
CA GLY A 259 -17.33 -22.89 -17.37
C GLY A 259 -17.91 -21.52 -16.97
N LYS A 260 -17.06 -20.54 -16.61
CA LYS A 260 -17.44 -19.11 -16.52
C LYS A 260 -16.52 -18.28 -17.41
N ASP A 261 -17.10 -17.68 -18.45
CA ASP A 261 -16.34 -16.90 -19.42
C ASP A 261 -16.08 -15.45 -18.99
N ASP A 262 -16.90 -14.90 -18.08
CA ASP A 262 -16.68 -13.58 -17.48
C ASP A 262 -16.72 -13.68 -15.95
N LEU A 263 -15.67 -13.20 -15.30
CA LEU A 263 -15.53 -13.15 -13.85
C LEU A 263 -15.58 -11.74 -13.29
N ARG A 264 -15.66 -10.73 -14.17
CA ARG A 264 -15.56 -9.34 -13.76
C ARG A 264 -16.75 -8.87 -12.93
N THR A 265 -17.90 -9.51 -13.08
CA THR A 265 -19.14 -9.20 -12.36
C THR A 265 -19.30 -10.02 -11.06
N GLY A 266 -18.27 -10.79 -10.69
CA GLY A 266 -18.29 -11.73 -9.57
C GLY A 266 -19.11 -12.99 -9.86
N ALA A 267 -18.87 -14.05 -9.10
CA ALA A 267 -19.78 -15.19 -9.09
C ALA A 267 -20.98 -14.87 -8.20
N ARG A 268 -22.05 -14.33 -8.78
CA ARG A 268 -23.37 -14.41 -8.19
C ARG A 268 -23.86 -15.86 -8.21
#